data_AF-A0A2E6PP58-F1
#
_entry.id   AF-A0A2E6PP58-F1
#
_cell.length_a   1.000
_cell.length_b   1.000
_cell.length_c   1.000
_cell.angle_alpha   90.00
_cell.angle_beta   90.00
_cell.angle_gamma   90.00
#
_symmetry.space_group_name_H-M   'P 1'
#
loop_
_entity.id
_entity.type
_entity.pdbx_description
1 polymer ?
#
loop_
_entity_poly.entity_id
_entity_poly.type
_entity_poly.pdbx_seq_one_letter_code
_entity_poly.pdbx_strand_id
1 'polypeptide(L)'
;MFETIVAKAAGITSASPLKGALTLRSDILELTENSHEASLRPIQPGGLAHAERAGLACRMAKQNDEASLARHYERLFSVGSQVIANTGFDGGDDARLKAIIRHTDLITTNPKEATAEDITALRAAGLDDADIVRLSELIAFVSYQVRVVAGLRLMAEVA
;
A
#
# COMPACT_ATOMS: atom_id res chain seq x y z
N MET A 1 3.69 -19.85 -4.74
CA MET A 1 4.81 -19.13 -4.10
C MET A 1 5.39 -18.04 -5.00
N PHE A 2 6.05 -18.34 -6.13
CA PHE A 2 6.56 -17.31 -7.05
C PHE A 2 5.46 -16.45 -7.71
N GLU A 3 4.21 -16.86 -7.54
CA GLU A 3 3.04 -16.16 -8.02
C GLU A 3 2.55 -15.01 -7.12
N THR A 4 3.07 -14.89 -5.89
CA THR A 4 2.66 -13.80 -4.98
C THR A 4 3.09 -12.45 -5.53
N ILE A 5 2.36 -11.41 -5.16
CA ILE A 5 2.59 -10.05 -5.65
C ILE A 5 4.01 -9.58 -5.29
N VAL A 6 4.44 -9.86 -4.07
CA VAL A 6 5.78 -9.52 -3.59
C VAL A 6 6.88 -10.24 -4.39
N ALA A 7 6.74 -11.55 -4.63
CA ALA A 7 7.73 -12.30 -5.41
C ALA A 7 7.82 -11.79 -6.85
N LYS A 8 6.66 -11.55 -7.49
CA LYS A 8 6.59 -10.96 -8.83
C LYS A 8 7.19 -9.57 -8.88
N ALA A 9 6.85 -8.70 -7.93
CA ALA A 9 7.36 -7.33 -7.88
C ALA A 9 8.88 -7.29 -7.65
N ALA A 10 9.42 -8.21 -6.85
CA ALA A 10 10.85 -8.35 -6.61
C ALA A 10 11.61 -9.08 -7.74
N GLY A 11 10.93 -9.56 -8.79
CA GLY A 11 11.56 -10.30 -9.89
C GLY A 11 12.06 -11.70 -9.48
N ILE A 12 11.52 -12.27 -8.40
CA ILE A 12 11.89 -13.60 -7.93
C ILE A 12 11.22 -14.65 -8.82
N THR A 13 12.05 -15.40 -9.53
CA THR A 13 11.62 -16.53 -10.38
C THR A 13 12.11 -17.85 -9.80
N SER A 14 11.72 -18.97 -10.43
CA SER A 14 12.22 -20.30 -10.12
C SER A 14 13.74 -20.46 -10.33
N ALA A 15 14.38 -19.53 -11.05
CA ALA A 15 15.82 -19.46 -11.26
C ALA A 15 16.53 -18.51 -10.27
N SER A 16 15.79 -17.83 -9.38
CA SER A 16 16.37 -16.90 -8.40
C SER A 16 17.30 -17.62 -7.43
N PRO A 17 18.44 -17.01 -7.04
CA PRO A 17 19.31 -17.54 -5.99
C PRO A 17 18.59 -17.64 -4.64
N LEU A 18 17.53 -16.83 -4.43
CA LEU A 18 16.74 -16.85 -3.19
C LEU A 18 15.69 -17.96 -3.13
N LYS A 19 15.56 -18.79 -4.17
CA LYS A 19 14.54 -19.85 -4.25
C LYS A 19 14.51 -20.74 -3.02
N GLY A 20 15.68 -21.23 -2.57
CA GLY A 20 15.75 -22.14 -1.43
C GLY A 20 15.25 -21.49 -0.14
N ALA A 21 15.75 -20.28 0.15
CA ALA A 21 15.36 -19.52 1.34
C ALA A 21 13.87 -19.17 1.35
N LEU A 22 13.32 -18.71 0.21
CA LEU A 22 11.90 -18.38 0.09
C LEU A 22 11.01 -19.62 0.11
N THR A 23 11.52 -20.77 -0.32
CA THR A 23 10.79 -22.04 -0.22
C THR A 23 10.46 -22.38 1.23
N LEU A 24 11.43 -22.17 2.12
CA LEU A 24 11.33 -22.36 3.57
C LEU A 24 10.46 -21.30 4.29
N ARG A 25 9.92 -20.33 3.55
CA ARG A 25 9.10 -19.21 4.07
C ARG A 25 7.81 -19.04 3.24
N SER A 26 7.31 -20.14 2.68
CA SER A 26 6.09 -20.15 1.86
C SER A 26 4.89 -19.58 2.61
N ASP A 27 4.79 -19.95 3.88
CA ASP A 27 3.77 -19.51 4.83
C ASP A 27 3.76 -17.98 5.01
N ILE A 28 4.93 -17.36 5.15
CA ILE A 28 5.04 -15.89 5.28
C ILE A 28 4.61 -15.21 3.98
N LEU A 29 5.01 -15.74 2.82
CA LEU A 29 4.61 -15.20 1.52
C LEU A 29 3.09 -15.33 1.31
N GLU A 30 2.49 -16.43 1.76
CA GLU A 30 1.04 -16.64 1.71
C GLU A 30 0.30 -15.68 2.66
N LEU A 31 0.77 -15.52 3.90
CA LEU A 31 0.21 -14.54 4.84
C LEU A 31 0.31 -13.11 4.32
N THR A 32 1.39 -12.80 3.59
CA THR A 32 1.57 -11.49 2.94
C THR A 32 0.54 -11.29 1.82
N GLU A 33 0.28 -12.31 1.00
CA GLU A 33 -0.75 -12.27 -0.03
C GLU A 33 -2.16 -12.14 0.58
N ASN A 34 -2.44 -12.86 1.67
CA ASN A 34 -3.71 -12.74 2.38
C ASN A 34 -3.89 -11.34 2.98
N SER A 35 -2.81 -10.75 3.51
CA SER A 35 -2.81 -9.37 4.02
C SER A 35 -3.02 -8.35 2.91
N HIS A 36 -2.50 -8.61 1.70
CA HIS A 36 -2.79 -7.80 0.52
C HIS A 36 -4.29 -7.77 0.23
N GLU A 37 -4.91 -8.94 0.08
CA GLU A 37 -6.34 -9.01 -0.22
C GLU A 37 -7.19 -8.42 0.90
N ALA A 38 -6.85 -8.68 2.16
CA ALA A 38 -7.57 -8.10 3.31
C ALA A 38 -7.48 -6.57 3.35
N SER A 39 -6.33 -5.99 3.00
CA SER A 39 -6.12 -4.54 3.05
C SER A 39 -6.75 -3.81 1.85
N LEU A 40 -6.70 -4.41 0.66
CA LEU A 40 -7.16 -3.77 -0.58
C LEU A 40 -8.62 -4.08 -0.90
N ARG A 41 -9.07 -5.30 -0.59
CA ARG A 41 -10.39 -5.83 -0.93
C ARG A 41 -11.08 -6.52 0.27
N PRO A 42 -11.19 -5.83 1.42
CA PRO A 42 -11.95 -6.38 2.54
C PRO A 42 -13.42 -6.61 2.14
N ILE A 43 -14.03 -7.67 2.69
CA ILE A 43 -15.45 -7.99 2.52
C ILE A 43 -16.32 -6.82 3.02
N GLN A 44 -15.90 -6.17 4.10
CA GLN A 44 -16.54 -4.99 4.68
C GLN A 44 -15.61 -3.79 4.55
N PRO A 45 -15.73 -2.99 3.46
CA PRO A 45 -14.80 -1.89 3.18
C PRO A 45 -14.86 -0.73 4.17
N GLY A 46 -15.96 -0.59 4.92
CA GLY A 46 -16.22 0.58 5.75
C GLY A 46 -16.40 1.82 4.88
N GLY A 47 -16.04 2.98 5.39
CA GLY A 47 -16.05 4.24 4.65
C GLY A 47 -14.83 4.46 3.76
N LEU A 48 -13.90 3.49 3.64
CA LEU A 48 -12.79 3.54 2.68
C LEU A 48 -13.04 2.53 1.54
N ALA A 49 -13.55 3.02 0.41
CA ALA A 49 -13.96 2.20 -0.72
C ALA A 49 -12.76 1.49 -1.38
N HIS A 50 -13.01 0.35 -2.05
CA HIS A 50 -11.94 -0.38 -2.78
C HIS A 50 -11.24 0.49 -3.84
N ALA A 51 -11.98 1.41 -4.47
CA ALA A 51 -11.43 2.38 -5.42
C ALA A 51 -10.39 3.32 -4.77
N GLU A 52 -10.70 3.82 -3.58
CA GLU A 52 -9.81 4.68 -2.79
C GLU A 52 -8.58 3.90 -2.34
N ARG A 53 -8.78 2.68 -1.82
CA ARG A 53 -7.68 1.79 -1.40
C ARG A 53 -6.69 1.54 -2.54
N ALA A 54 -7.20 1.22 -3.74
CA ALA A 54 -6.37 1.00 -4.92
C ALA A 54 -5.61 2.28 -5.34
N GLY A 55 -6.30 3.43 -5.35
CA GLY A 55 -5.69 4.72 -5.66
C GLY A 55 -4.58 5.11 -4.69
N LEU A 56 -4.83 5.02 -3.38
CA LEU A 56 -3.86 5.31 -2.33
C LEU A 56 -2.68 4.33 -2.37
N ALA A 57 -2.93 3.04 -2.58
CA ALA A 57 -1.87 2.05 -2.69
C ALA A 57 -0.94 2.33 -3.89
N CYS A 58 -1.50 2.70 -5.03
CA CYS A 58 -0.71 3.12 -6.19
C CYS A 58 0.06 4.42 -5.90
N ARG A 59 -0.56 5.40 -5.24
CA ARG A 59 0.08 6.66 -4.83
C ARG A 59 1.31 6.40 -3.94
N MET A 60 1.17 5.56 -2.92
CA MET A 60 2.26 5.19 -2.02
C MET A 60 3.39 4.44 -2.74
N ALA A 61 3.05 3.52 -3.64
CA ALA A 61 4.05 2.83 -4.47
C ALA A 61 4.80 3.81 -5.38
N LYS A 62 4.11 4.82 -5.95
CA LYS A 62 4.74 5.89 -6.75
C LYS A 62 5.66 6.78 -5.91
N GLN A 63 5.26 7.15 -4.69
CA GLN A 63 6.08 7.95 -3.78
C GLN A 63 7.35 7.23 -3.31
N ASN A 64 7.35 5.90 -3.34
CA ASN A 64 8.52 5.08 -2.99
C ASN A 64 9.28 4.57 -4.23
N ASP A 65 9.04 5.13 -5.42
CA ASP A 65 9.67 4.71 -6.68
C ASP A 65 9.51 3.22 -7.03
N GLU A 66 8.47 2.55 -6.51
CA GLU A 66 8.22 1.13 -6.74
C GLU A 66 7.30 0.89 -7.94
N ALA A 67 7.86 1.06 -9.14
CA ALA A 67 7.11 0.96 -10.40
C ALA A 67 6.38 -0.38 -10.61
N SER A 68 6.94 -1.50 -10.15
CA SER A 68 6.29 -2.82 -10.28
C SER A 68 5.04 -2.94 -9.41
N LEU A 69 5.06 -2.37 -8.20
CA LEU A 69 3.88 -2.32 -7.32
C LEU A 69 2.87 -1.28 -7.81
N ALA A 70 3.31 -0.12 -8.29
CA ALA A 70 2.43 0.89 -8.89
C ALA A 70 1.61 0.29 -10.04
N ARG A 71 2.26 -0.42 -10.98
CA ARG A 71 1.59 -1.14 -12.07
C ARG A 71 0.67 -2.26 -11.57
N HIS A 72 0.97 -2.87 -10.43
CA HIS A 72 0.08 -3.84 -9.81
C HIS A 72 -1.21 -3.17 -9.35
N TYR A 73 -1.11 -2.11 -8.56
CA TYR A 73 -2.27 -1.41 -8.02
C TYR A 73 -3.12 -0.73 -9.10
N GLU A 74 -2.50 -0.26 -10.19
CA GLU A 74 -3.22 0.26 -11.37
C GLU A 74 -4.20 -0.77 -11.98
N ARG A 75 -3.88 -2.07 -11.90
CA ARG A 75 -4.80 -3.14 -12.35
C ARG A 75 -6.01 -3.33 -11.44
N LEU A 76 -5.98 -2.77 -10.23
CA LEU A 76 -7.09 -2.82 -9.27
C LEU A 76 -7.99 -1.58 -9.38
N PHE A 77 -7.66 -0.63 -10.26
CA PHE A 77 -8.39 0.62 -10.38
C PHE A 77 -9.84 0.41 -10.79
N SER A 78 -10.68 1.25 -10.22
CA SER A 78 -12.04 1.49 -10.66
C SER A 78 -12.29 3.00 -10.72
N VAL A 79 -13.55 3.42 -10.89
CA VAL A 79 -13.91 4.83 -11.02
C VAL A 79 -13.37 5.62 -9.83
N GLY A 80 -12.58 6.66 -10.10
CA GLY A 80 -11.97 7.52 -9.08
C GLY A 80 -10.56 7.11 -8.62
N SER A 81 -10.10 5.88 -8.84
CA SER A 81 -8.76 5.45 -8.37
C SER A 81 -7.63 6.24 -9.03
N GLN A 82 -7.76 6.53 -10.33
CA GLN A 82 -6.72 7.19 -11.13
C GLN A 82 -6.35 8.58 -10.59
N VAL A 83 -7.34 9.37 -10.15
CA VAL A 83 -7.09 10.72 -9.66
C VAL A 83 -6.41 10.69 -8.29
N ILE A 84 -6.81 9.77 -7.42
CA ILE A 84 -6.19 9.56 -6.10
C ILE A 84 -4.72 9.11 -6.24
N ALA A 85 -4.45 8.26 -7.24
CA ALA A 85 -3.10 7.77 -7.55
C ALA A 85 -2.13 8.83 -8.10
N ASN A 86 -2.64 9.98 -8.56
CA ASN A 86 -1.81 11.08 -9.03
C ASN A 86 -1.21 11.82 -7.83
N THR A 87 0.09 11.70 -7.59
CA THR A 87 0.81 12.32 -6.45
C THR A 87 0.69 13.85 -6.40
N GLY A 88 0.36 14.52 -7.51
CA GLY A 88 0.10 15.96 -7.54
C GLY A 88 -1.34 16.36 -7.16
N PHE A 89 -2.26 15.41 -7.05
CA PHE A 89 -3.64 15.68 -6.61
C PHE A 89 -3.70 15.73 -5.08
N ASP A 90 -4.31 16.78 -4.54
CA ASP A 90 -4.41 17.07 -3.11
C ASP A 90 -5.77 16.72 -2.50
N GLY A 91 -6.76 16.34 -3.31
CA GLY A 91 -8.14 16.08 -2.88
C GLY A 91 -9.19 17.01 -3.49
N GLY A 92 -8.80 18.08 -4.20
CA GLY A 92 -9.72 18.92 -4.97
C GLY A 92 -10.65 19.76 -4.08
N ASP A 93 -11.97 19.62 -4.20
CA ASP A 93 -12.93 20.33 -3.32
C ASP A 93 -13.49 19.43 -2.19
N ASP A 94 -13.08 18.17 -2.14
CA ASP A 94 -13.53 17.20 -1.14
C ASP A 94 -12.62 17.27 0.11
N ALA A 95 -13.17 17.81 1.20
CA ALA A 95 -12.46 17.94 2.48
C ALA A 95 -12.05 16.59 3.08
N ARG A 96 -12.87 15.54 2.92
CA ARG A 96 -12.56 14.19 3.40
C ARG A 96 -11.39 13.62 2.61
N LEU A 97 -11.44 13.75 1.28
CA LEU A 97 -10.38 13.23 0.42
C LEU A 97 -9.06 13.98 0.63
N LYS A 98 -9.11 15.31 0.84
CA LYS A 98 -7.93 16.10 1.25
C LYS A 98 -7.27 15.57 2.49
N ALA A 99 -8.05 15.31 3.54
CA ALA A 99 -7.52 14.81 4.80
C ALA A 99 -6.88 13.42 4.65
N ILE A 100 -7.54 12.52 3.89
CA ILE A 100 -7.03 11.17 3.59
C ILE A 100 -5.72 11.22 2.81
N ILE A 101 -5.65 12.02 1.74
CA ILE A 101 -4.45 12.14 0.90
C ILE A 101 -3.31 12.74 1.72
N ARG A 102 -3.54 13.85 2.43
CA ARG A 102 -2.53 14.47 3.29
C ARG A 102 -1.95 13.49 4.31
N HIS A 103 -2.83 12.74 4.99
CA HIS A 103 -2.39 11.76 5.99
C HIS A 103 -1.63 10.60 5.35
N THR A 104 -2.11 10.08 4.22
CA THR A 104 -1.44 9.00 3.49
C THR A 104 -0.04 9.42 3.06
N ASP A 105 0.11 10.62 2.53
CA ASP A 105 1.40 11.18 2.11
C ASP A 105 2.35 11.34 3.29
N LEU A 106 1.88 11.98 4.36
CA LEU A 106 2.66 12.20 5.57
C LEU A 106 3.23 10.90 6.12
N ILE A 107 2.39 9.87 6.30
CA ILE A 107 2.84 8.60 6.87
C ILE A 107 3.73 7.83 5.90
N THR A 108 3.53 7.99 4.58
CA THR A 108 4.33 7.30 3.57
C THR A 108 5.74 7.88 3.46
N THR A 109 5.89 9.20 3.45
CA THR A 109 7.18 9.86 3.20
C THR A 109 7.87 10.30 4.49
N ASN A 110 7.10 10.79 5.48
CA ASN A 110 7.61 11.43 6.68
C ASN A 110 6.91 10.91 7.97
N PRO A 111 6.84 9.58 8.21
CA PRO A 111 6.04 9.03 9.32
C PRO A 111 6.47 9.50 10.72
N LYS A 112 7.71 10.00 10.85
CA LYS A 112 8.26 10.52 12.11
C LYS A 112 7.65 11.87 12.51
N GLU A 113 7.07 12.58 11.55
CA GLU A 113 6.43 13.88 11.74
C GLU A 113 4.95 13.75 12.09
N ALA A 114 4.40 12.52 12.08
CA ALA A 114 3.01 12.28 12.43
C ALA A 114 2.71 12.62 13.89
N THR A 115 1.61 13.34 14.11
CA THR A 115 1.17 13.81 15.42
C THR A 115 -0.29 13.43 15.70
N ALA A 116 -0.74 13.67 16.94
CA ALA A 116 -2.15 13.52 17.29
C ALA A 116 -3.07 14.51 16.54
N GLU A 117 -2.54 15.65 16.09
CA GLU A 117 -3.29 16.62 15.29
C GLU A 117 -3.65 16.04 13.91
N ASP A 118 -2.82 15.16 13.36
CA ASP A 118 -3.10 14.51 12.08
C ASP A 118 -4.30 13.57 12.15
N ILE A 119 -4.44 12.85 13.27
CA ILE A 119 -5.62 12.02 13.54
C ILE A 119 -6.85 12.90 13.79
N THR A 120 -6.67 14.02 14.51
CA THR A 120 -7.76 14.96 14.77
C THR A 120 -8.28 15.60 13.47
N ALA A 121 -7.39 15.90 12.52
CA ALA A 121 -7.76 16.41 11.21
C ALA A 121 -8.60 15.42 10.39
N LEU A 122 -8.30 14.11 10.47
CA LEU A 122 -9.14 13.08 9.83
C LEU A 122 -10.54 13.04 10.44
N ARG A 123 -10.65 13.09 11.78
CA ARG A 123 -11.95 13.14 12.47
C ARG A 123 -12.74 14.39 12.10
N ALA A 124 -12.08 15.55 12.06
CA ALA A 124 -12.71 16.81 11.68
C ALA A 124 -13.22 16.80 10.22
N ALA A 125 -12.60 15.99 9.35
CA ALA A 125 -13.04 15.76 7.99
C ALA A 125 -14.15 14.69 7.86
N GLY A 126 -14.65 14.16 8.98
CA GLY A 126 -15.79 13.25 9.03
C GLY A 126 -15.44 11.76 8.99
N LEU A 127 -14.15 11.38 9.11
CA LEU A 127 -13.79 9.97 9.27
C LEU A 127 -14.08 9.50 10.69
N ASP A 128 -14.71 8.34 10.81
CA ASP A 128 -14.84 7.66 12.10
C ASP A 128 -13.54 6.93 12.49
N ASP A 129 -13.45 6.52 13.76
CA ASP A 129 -12.25 5.84 14.28
C ASP A 129 -11.95 4.52 13.54
N ALA A 130 -12.99 3.80 13.08
CA ALA A 130 -12.80 2.54 12.38
C ALA A 130 -12.20 2.76 10.98
N ASP A 131 -12.59 3.83 10.29
CA ASP A 131 -12.04 4.22 8.99
C ASP A 131 -10.62 4.78 9.10
N ILE A 132 -10.30 5.49 10.19
CA ILE A 132 -8.92 5.91 10.48
C ILE A 132 -8.02 4.70 10.70
N VAL A 133 -8.49 3.69 11.42
CA VAL A 133 -7.77 2.41 11.59
C VAL A 133 -7.59 1.71 10.25
N ARG A 134 -8.65 1.59 9.44
CA ARG A 134 -8.57 0.98 8.09
C ARG A 134 -7.58 1.68 7.16
N LEU A 135 -7.53 3.01 7.22
CA LEU A 135 -6.56 3.80 6.48
C LEU A 135 -5.13 3.51 6.96
N SER A 136 -4.94 3.49 8.28
CA SER A 136 -3.64 3.19 8.90
C SER A 136 -3.15 1.78 8.54
N GLU A 137 -4.04 0.79 8.55
CA GLU A 137 -3.75 -0.60 8.15
C GLU A 137 -3.30 -0.68 6.69
N LEU A 138 -4.00 0.02 5.78
CA LEU A 138 -3.62 0.09 4.38
C LEU A 138 -2.23 0.70 4.21
N ILE A 139 -1.97 1.85 4.84
CA ILE A 139 -0.68 2.53 4.74
C ILE A 139 0.45 1.65 5.30
N ALA A 140 0.23 1.03 6.46
CA ALA A 140 1.18 0.14 7.09
C ALA A 140 1.51 -1.06 6.19
N PHE A 141 0.49 -1.70 5.60
CA PHE A 141 0.66 -2.84 4.70
C PHE A 141 1.44 -2.47 3.45
N VAL A 142 1.08 -1.38 2.76
CA VAL A 142 1.76 -0.97 1.51
C VAL A 142 3.21 -0.56 1.80
N SER A 143 3.45 0.16 2.90
CA SER A 143 4.80 0.52 3.34
C SER A 143 5.65 -0.71 3.67
N TYR A 144 5.06 -1.72 4.32
CA TYR A 144 5.71 -3.02 4.54
C TYR A 144 6.02 -3.70 3.20
N GLN A 145 5.05 -3.78 2.29
CA GLN A 145 5.19 -4.48 1.02
C GLN A 145 6.33 -3.89 0.17
N VAL A 146 6.40 -2.56 0.07
CA VAL A 146 7.49 -1.82 -0.59
C VAL A 146 8.85 -2.25 -0.02
N ARG A 147 9.02 -2.22 1.30
CA ARG A 147 10.29 -2.56 1.95
C ARG A 147 10.68 -4.03 1.75
N VAL A 148 9.71 -4.95 1.77
CA VAL A 148 9.99 -6.36 1.48
C VAL A 148 10.47 -6.53 0.05
N VAL A 149 9.80 -5.90 -0.93
CA VAL A 149 10.21 -5.97 -2.34
C VAL A 149 11.63 -5.44 -2.52
N ALA A 150 11.94 -4.27 -1.97
CA ALA A 150 13.28 -3.69 -2.02
C ALA A 150 14.33 -4.61 -1.36
N GLY A 151 14.04 -5.13 -0.16
CA GLY A 151 14.94 -6.04 0.55
C GLY A 151 15.21 -7.35 -0.20
N LEU A 152 14.19 -7.94 -0.83
CA LEU A 152 14.35 -9.14 -1.65
C LEU A 152 15.25 -8.90 -2.86
N ARG A 153 15.12 -7.74 -3.54
CA ARG A 153 16.00 -7.39 -4.66
C ARG A 153 17.46 -7.25 -4.20
N LEU A 154 17.70 -6.52 -3.11
CA LEU A 154 19.03 -6.35 -2.55
C LEU A 154 19.67 -7.67 -2.15
N MET A 155 18.92 -8.58 -1.53
CA MET A 155 19.42 -9.92 -1.19
C MET A 155 19.74 -10.75 -2.43
N ALA A 156 18.97 -10.62 -3.52
CA ALA A 156 19.20 -11.35 -4.75
C ALA A 156 20.44 -10.85 -5.51
N GLU A 157 20.81 -9.58 -5.36
CA GLU A 157 22.04 -9.00 -5.96
C GLU A 157 23.32 -9.52 -5.28
N VAL A 158 23.25 -9.90 -4.01
CA VAL A 158 24.42 -10.34 -3.22
C VAL A 158 24.48 -11.85 -2.99
N ALA A 159 23.50 -12.62 -3.48
CA ALA A 159 23.39 -14.07 -3.33
C ALA A 159 23.95 -14.82 -4.54
#